data_AF-D7G8E6-F1
#
_entry.id   AF-D7G8E6-F1
#
_cell.length_a   1.000
_cell.length_b   1.000
_cell.length_c   1.000
_cell.angle_alpha   90.00
_cell.angle_beta   90.00
_cell.angle_gamma   90.00
#
_symmetry.space_group_name_H-M   'P 1'
#
loop_
_entity.id
_entity.type
_entity.pdbx_description
1 polymer ?
#
loop_
_entity_poly.entity_id
_entity_poly.type
_entity_poly.pdbx_seq_one_letter_code
_entity_poly.pdbx_strand_id
1 'polypeptide(L)'
;MQRYLEVSGMPATHAYTHVLAERKHGGALNLIHLDETTLTIHKRTYRNNYTETFVLGEEKVTSVTPNRVSISTTVSNLGSSSRGYVCLIRNTSTPERQHNTEVLERRYVANGGLCHIQEIKARCLTTGEECGIVRTWRRVMMTHEHRATLGLLLVGGGVADQEEEKQQQL
;
A
#
# COMPACT_ATOMS: atom_id res chain seq x y z
N MET A 1 -6.23 13.19 -8.80
CA MET A 1 -6.45 12.45 -7.55
C MET A 1 -7.92 12.09 -7.35
N GLN A 2 -8.83 13.06 -7.23
CA GLN A 2 -10.26 12.77 -7.01
C GLN A 2 -10.84 11.85 -8.09
N ARG A 3 -10.66 12.20 -9.38
CA ARG A 3 -11.10 11.36 -10.50
C ARG A 3 -10.53 9.94 -10.48
N TYR A 4 -9.27 9.78 -10.07
CA TYR A 4 -8.66 8.46 -9.91
C TYR A 4 -9.40 7.63 -8.84
N LEU A 5 -9.71 8.24 -7.69
CA LEU A 5 -10.46 7.55 -6.63
C LEU A 5 -11.84 7.13 -7.11
N GLU A 6 -12.53 7.97 -7.87
CA GLU A 6 -13.84 7.68 -8.46
C GLU A 6 -13.77 6.50 -9.45
N VAL A 7 -12.79 6.49 -10.36
CA VAL A 7 -12.59 5.37 -11.30
C VAL A 7 -12.26 4.08 -10.54
N SER A 8 -11.50 4.16 -9.44
CA SER A 8 -11.22 3.03 -8.55
C SER A 8 -12.42 2.60 -7.67
N GLY A 9 -13.61 3.17 -7.87
CA GLY A 9 -14.85 2.76 -7.20
C GLY A 9 -15.15 3.47 -5.90
N MET A 10 -14.40 4.51 -5.55
CA MET A 10 -14.71 5.33 -4.39
C MET A 10 -15.90 6.26 -4.71
N PRO A 11 -16.93 6.32 -3.85
CA PRO A 11 -18.01 7.30 -4.02
C PRO A 11 -17.48 8.73 -4.10
N ALA A 12 -18.08 9.56 -4.97
CA ALA A 12 -17.60 10.93 -5.24
C ALA A 12 -17.45 11.79 -3.97
N THR A 13 -18.39 11.68 -3.02
CA THR A 13 -18.33 12.40 -1.74
C THR A 13 -17.13 11.97 -0.88
N HIS A 14 -16.82 10.67 -0.87
CA HIS A 14 -15.65 10.13 -0.18
C HIS A 14 -14.35 10.54 -0.88
N ALA A 15 -14.32 10.50 -2.21
CA ALA A 15 -13.17 10.92 -3.01
C ALA A 15 -12.83 12.41 -2.78
N TYR A 16 -13.84 13.27 -2.80
CA TYR A 16 -13.68 14.70 -2.50
C TYR A 16 -13.14 14.93 -1.09
N THR A 17 -13.75 14.27 -0.09
CA THR A 17 -13.32 14.37 1.32
C THR A 17 -11.87 13.91 1.49
N HIS A 18 -11.46 12.84 0.80
CA HIS A 18 -10.10 12.33 0.81
C HIS A 18 -9.08 13.34 0.25
N VAL A 19 -9.41 14.01 -0.85
CA VAL A 19 -8.51 15.01 -1.44
C VAL A 19 -8.36 16.25 -0.56
N LEU A 20 -9.45 16.72 0.05
CA LEU A 20 -9.39 17.83 1.01
C LEU A 20 -8.54 17.48 2.24
N ALA A 21 -8.73 16.26 2.75
CA ALA A 21 -7.97 15.69 3.84
C ALA A 21 -6.46 15.67 3.59
N GLU A 22 -6.03 15.13 2.43
CA GLU A 22 -4.61 15.12 2.04
C GLU A 22 -4.02 16.53 1.91
N ARG A 23 -4.80 17.51 1.43
CA ARG A 23 -4.36 18.91 1.30
C ARG A 23 -4.21 19.60 2.66
N LYS A 24 -5.15 19.37 3.59
CA LYS A 24 -5.21 20.10 4.87
C LYS A 24 -4.15 19.65 5.87
N HIS A 25 -3.83 18.36 5.93
CA HIS A 25 -3.05 17.79 7.04
C HIS A 25 -1.57 17.56 6.73
N GLY A 26 -1.09 18.01 5.57
CA GLY A 26 0.23 17.64 5.08
C GLY A 26 0.22 16.20 4.57
N GLY A 27 0.90 15.94 3.46
CA GLY A 27 0.84 14.67 2.75
C GLY A 27 1.22 13.44 3.58
N ALA A 28 1.01 12.25 3.03
CA ALA A 28 1.36 11.01 3.71
C ALA A 28 2.88 10.87 3.92
N LEU A 29 3.28 10.06 4.89
CA LEU A 29 4.64 9.55 5.03
C LEU A 29 4.64 8.06 4.69
N ASN A 30 5.51 7.67 3.77
CA ASN A 30 5.73 6.27 3.41
C ASN A 30 7.14 5.86 3.81
N LEU A 31 7.28 4.74 4.54
CA LEU A 31 8.53 4.01 4.62
C LEU A 31 8.41 2.74 3.80
N ILE A 32 9.35 2.53 2.87
CA ILE A 32 9.37 1.39 1.97
C ILE A 32 10.68 0.66 2.23
N HIS A 33 10.56 -0.60 2.63
CA HIS A 33 11.68 -1.49 2.89
C HIS A 33 11.56 -2.70 1.97
N LEU A 34 12.65 -3.06 1.30
CA LEU A 34 12.74 -4.30 0.52
C LEU A 34 13.84 -5.13 1.15
N ASP A 35 13.47 -6.29 1.68
CA ASP A 35 14.37 -7.27 2.30
C ASP A 35 14.34 -8.56 1.47
N GLU A 36 15.44 -8.85 0.76
CA GLU A 36 15.56 -9.94 -0.21
C GLU A 36 14.39 -9.99 -1.22
N THR A 37 13.32 -10.72 -0.88
CA THR A 37 12.11 -10.93 -1.68
C THR A 37 10.85 -10.32 -1.05
N THR A 38 10.95 -9.69 0.12
CA THR A 38 9.82 -9.16 0.88
C THR A 38 9.80 -7.64 0.83
N LEU A 39 8.75 -7.08 0.23
CA LEU A 39 8.46 -5.65 0.24
C LEU A 39 7.52 -5.31 1.39
N THR A 40 7.97 -4.44 2.30
CA THR A 40 7.16 -3.89 3.38
C THR A 40 6.96 -2.39 3.17
N ILE A 41 5.69 -1.96 3.19
CA ILE A 41 5.28 -0.56 3.04
C ILE A 41 4.56 -0.13 4.31
N HIS A 42 5.16 0.78 5.06
CA HIS A 42 4.50 1.48 6.15
C HIS A 42 3.92 2.79 5.61
N LYS A 43 2.60 2.88 5.53
CA LYS A 43 1.91 4.11 5.19
C LYS A 43 1.42 4.79 6.46
N ARG A 44 1.78 6.05 6.62
CA ARG A 44 1.34 6.89 7.71
C ARG A 44 0.66 8.13 7.15
N THR A 45 -0.57 8.35 7.58
CA THR A 45 -1.33 9.55 7.24
C THR A 45 -1.93 10.10 8.52
N TYR A 46 -2.44 11.32 8.48
CA TYR A 46 -3.06 11.91 9.67
C TYR A 46 -4.29 11.13 10.19
N ARG A 47 -4.93 10.30 9.35
CA ARG A 47 -6.14 9.53 9.69
C ARG A 47 -5.91 8.03 9.79
N ASN A 48 -5.16 7.48 8.84
CA ASN A 48 -5.00 6.04 8.66
C ASN A 48 -3.52 5.67 8.66
N ASN A 49 -3.16 4.73 9.51
CA ASN A 49 -1.82 4.17 9.62
C ASN A 49 -1.91 2.66 9.44
N TYR A 50 -1.18 2.11 8.48
CA TYR A 50 -1.16 0.68 8.24
C TYR A 50 0.17 0.23 7.66
N THR A 51 0.43 -1.07 7.77
CA THR A 51 1.62 -1.72 7.20
C THR A 51 1.13 -2.80 6.26
N GLU A 52 1.68 -2.83 5.05
CA GLU A 52 1.44 -3.89 4.08
C GLU A 52 2.75 -4.60 3.76
N THR A 53 2.67 -5.92 3.66
CA THR A 53 3.79 -6.78 3.27
C THR A 53 3.39 -7.61 2.05
N PHE A 54 4.32 -7.74 1.11
CA PHE A 54 4.20 -8.49 -0.14
C PHE A 54 5.46 -9.30 -0.40
N VAL A 55 5.30 -10.54 -0.83
CA VAL A 55 6.40 -11.35 -1.38
C VAL A 55 6.46 -11.09 -2.88
N LEU A 56 7.64 -10.79 -3.41
CA LEU A 56 7.83 -10.50 -4.83
C LEU A 56 7.54 -11.74 -5.68
N GLY A 57 6.74 -11.55 -6.74
CA GLY A 57 6.34 -12.60 -7.67
C GLY A 57 5.14 -13.42 -7.20
N GLU A 58 4.73 -13.29 -5.94
CA GLU A 58 3.57 -14.01 -5.40
C GLU A 58 2.30 -13.17 -5.45
N GLU A 59 1.17 -13.83 -5.71
CA GLU A 59 -0.15 -13.23 -5.64
C GLU A 59 -0.67 -13.29 -4.21
N LYS A 60 -0.97 -12.13 -3.65
CA LYS A 60 -1.68 -11.99 -2.38
C LYS A 60 -3.16 -11.73 -2.65
N VAL A 61 -4.02 -12.66 -2.25
CA VAL A 61 -5.47 -12.50 -2.33
C VAL A 61 -6.03 -12.18 -0.95
N THR A 62 -6.75 -11.05 -0.84
CA THR A 62 -7.44 -10.64 0.39
C THR A 62 -8.94 -10.55 0.11
N SER A 63 -9.74 -11.19 0.95
CA SER A 63 -11.20 -11.17 0.85
C SER A 63 -11.79 -10.28 1.95
N VAL A 64 -12.51 -9.23 1.58
CA VAL A 64 -13.17 -8.33 2.54
C VAL A 64 -14.64 -8.72 2.68
N THR A 65 -14.98 -9.41 3.78
CA THR A 65 -16.36 -9.65 4.21
C THR A 65 -16.88 -8.47 5.04
N PRO A 66 -18.19 -8.13 4.99
CA PRO A 66 -19.30 -8.83 4.34
C PRO A 66 -19.48 -8.52 2.83
N ASN A 67 -18.70 -7.60 2.26
CA ASN A 67 -18.93 -7.06 0.92
C ASN A 67 -18.43 -7.96 -0.24
N ARG A 68 -17.92 -9.16 0.07
CA ARG A 68 -17.38 -10.16 -0.89
C ARG A 68 -16.49 -9.54 -1.98
N VAL A 69 -15.63 -8.61 -1.57
CA VAL A 69 -14.64 -8.03 -2.46
C VAL A 69 -13.37 -8.88 -2.38
N SER A 70 -12.90 -9.38 -3.53
CA SER A 70 -11.60 -10.04 -3.65
C SER A 70 -10.59 -9.06 -4.22
N ILE A 71 -9.51 -8.84 -3.48
CA ILE A 71 -8.39 -8.01 -3.90
C ILE A 71 -7.21 -8.94 -4.14
N SER A 72 -6.82 -9.08 -5.41
CA SER A 72 -5.59 -9.74 -5.83
C SER A 72 -4.50 -8.68 -5.99
N THR A 73 -3.31 -8.94 -5.43
CA THR A 73 -2.16 -8.05 -5.57
C THR A 73 -0.91 -8.85 -5.90
N THR A 74 -0.22 -8.46 -6.96
CA THR A 74 1.09 -9.03 -7.33
C THR A 74 2.12 -7.91 -7.41
N VAL A 75 3.27 -8.12 -6.80
CA VAL A 75 4.38 -7.16 -6.80
C VAL A 75 5.60 -7.77 -7.48
N SER A 76 6.28 -7.03 -8.33
CA SER A 76 7.48 -7.48 -9.04
C SER A 76 8.54 -6.37 -9.07
N ASN A 77 9.81 -6.75 -9.08
CA ASN A 77 10.90 -5.77 -9.23
C ASN A 77 10.95 -5.22 -10.66
N LEU A 78 11.37 -3.96 -10.81
CA LEU A 78 11.54 -3.31 -12.13
C LEU A 78 12.80 -3.76 -12.90
N GLY A 79 13.48 -4.82 -12.45
CA GLY A 79 14.74 -5.30 -13.02
C GLY A 79 15.98 -4.63 -12.40
N SER A 80 17.17 -5.05 -12.86
CA SER A 80 18.46 -4.75 -12.23
C SER A 80 18.94 -3.29 -12.32
N SER A 81 18.37 -2.47 -13.21
CA SER A 81 18.84 -1.10 -13.47
C SER A 81 18.06 0.00 -12.74
N SER A 82 16.86 -0.30 -12.22
CA SER A 82 16.01 0.68 -11.55
C SER A 82 15.59 0.20 -10.17
N ARG A 83 16.02 0.92 -9.12
CA ARG A 83 15.53 0.71 -7.74
C ARG A 83 14.05 1.05 -7.71
N GLY A 84 13.18 0.03 -7.69
CA GLY A 84 11.75 0.21 -7.75
C GLY A 84 10.99 -1.09 -8.01
N TYR A 85 9.66 -1.01 -7.96
CA TYR A 85 8.76 -2.13 -8.16
C TYR A 85 7.56 -1.75 -9.03
N VAL A 86 6.92 -2.77 -9.60
CA VAL A 86 5.59 -2.69 -10.20
C VAL A 86 4.66 -3.47 -9.29
N CYS A 87 3.46 -2.92 -9.06
CA CYS A 87 2.40 -3.56 -8.33
C CYS A 87 1.15 -3.55 -9.20
N LEU A 88 0.54 -4.72 -9.37
CA LEU A 88 -0.74 -4.88 -10.05
C LEU A 88 -1.77 -5.28 -9.01
N ILE A 89 -2.83 -4.49 -8.91
CA ILE A 89 -3.93 -4.69 -7.97
C ILE A 89 -5.20 -4.90 -8.79
N ARG A 90 -5.87 -6.02 -8.57
CA ARG A 90 -7.19 -6.30 -9.14
C ARG A 90 -8.21 -6.40 -8.05
N ASN A 91 -9.24 -5.58 -8.16
CA ASN A 91 -10.38 -5.62 -7.26
C ASN A 91 -11.56 -6.18 -8.05
N THR A 92 -12.06 -7.32 -7.58
CA THR A 92 -13.26 -7.96 -8.11
C THR A 92 -14.34 -7.93 -7.04
N SER A 93 -15.46 -7.28 -7.34
CA SER A 93 -16.63 -7.26 -6.48
C SER A 93 -17.69 -8.23 -6.99
N THR A 94 -18.50 -8.79 -6.08
CA THR A 94 -19.58 -9.70 -6.45
C THR A 94 -20.59 -9.06 -7.39
N PRO A 95 -21.38 -9.86 -8.15
CA PRO A 95 -22.30 -9.38 -9.18
C PRO A 95 -23.26 -8.24 -8.75
N GLU A 96 -23.62 -8.17 -7.47
CA GLU A 96 -24.49 -7.13 -6.89
C GLU A 96 -23.81 -5.75 -6.75
N ARG A 97 -22.47 -5.68 -6.74
CA ARG A 97 -21.68 -4.45 -6.80
C ARG A 97 -20.80 -4.54 -8.04
N GLN A 98 -21.20 -3.88 -9.11
CA GLN A 98 -20.61 -4.05 -10.45
C GLN A 98 -19.32 -3.25 -10.68
N HIS A 99 -18.42 -3.09 -9.71
CA HIS A 99 -17.25 -2.20 -9.88
C HIS A 99 -15.92 -2.96 -9.85
N ASN A 100 -15.66 -3.68 -10.94
CA ASN A 100 -14.38 -4.35 -11.14
C ASN A 100 -13.33 -3.35 -11.58
N THR A 101 -12.19 -3.32 -10.91
CA THR A 101 -11.12 -2.36 -11.21
C THR A 101 -9.77 -3.04 -11.27
N GLU A 102 -8.94 -2.59 -12.20
CA GLU A 102 -7.54 -2.94 -12.28
C GLU A 102 -6.72 -1.68 -12.04
N VAL A 103 -5.73 -1.77 -11.16
CA VAL A 103 -4.80 -0.68 -10.85
C VAL A 103 -3.38 -1.18 -11.10
N LEU A 104 -2.69 -0.54 -12.03
CA LEU A 104 -1.26 -0.71 -12.26
C LEU A 104 -0.51 0.43 -11.59
N GLU A 105 0.31 0.10 -10.61
CA GLU A 105 1.19 1.02 -9.92
C GLU A 105 2.65 0.73 -10.27
N ARG A 106 3.40 1.76 -10.66
CA ARG A 106 4.84 1.71 -10.85
C ARG A 106 5.50 2.68 -9.90
N ARG A 107 6.51 2.18 -9.19
CA ARG A 107 7.25 2.91 -8.17
C ARG A 107 8.74 2.82 -8.46
N TYR A 108 9.41 3.97 -8.58
CA TYR A 108 10.85 3.99 -8.82
C TYR A 108 11.52 5.21 -8.21
N VAL A 109 12.80 5.06 -7.93
CA VAL A 109 13.66 6.13 -7.44
C VAL A 109 14.12 7.00 -8.60
N ALA A 110 14.05 8.32 -8.44
CA ALA A 110 14.49 9.29 -9.44
C ALA A 110 15.33 10.41 -8.79
N ASN A 111 15.78 11.37 -9.61
CA ASN A 111 16.60 12.51 -9.21
C ASN A 111 17.81 12.11 -8.35
N GLY A 112 18.61 11.16 -8.83
CA GLY A 112 19.82 10.71 -8.15
C GLY A 112 19.59 10.07 -6.77
N GLY A 113 18.37 9.61 -6.48
CA GLY A 113 18.04 9.03 -5.18
C GLY A 113 17.21 9.92 -4.26
N LEU A 114 16.96 11.18 -4.63
CA LEU A 114 16.34 12.17 -3.74
C LEU A 114 14.82 12.13 -3.74
N CYS A 115 14.21 11.53 -4.77
CA CYS A 115 12.77 11.39 -4.84
C CYS A 115 12.36 9.97 -5.23
N HIS A 116 11.10 9.69 -4.94
CA HIS A 116 10.44 8.48 -5.36
C HIS A 116 9.21 8.88 -6.18
N ILE A 117 9.13 8.38 -7.41
CA ILE A 117 7.99 8.59 -8.30
C ILE A 117 7.04 7.41 -8.18
N GLN A 118 5.76 7.69 -8.04
CA GLN A 118 4.68 6.70 -8.05
C GLN A 118 3.72 7.08 -9.18
N GLU A 119 3.71 6.26 -10.22
CA GLU A 119 2.75 6.34 -11.33
C GLU A 119 1.65 5.33 -11.05
N ILE A 120 0.39 5.77 -11.09
CA ILE A 120 -0.76 4.91 -10.83
C ILE A 120 -1.73 5.06 -11.99
N LYS A 121 -2.12 3.94 -12.59
CA LYS A 121 -3.16 3.87 -13.61
C LYS A 121 -4.28 2.98 -13.12
N ALA A 122 -5.47 3.53 -13.01
CA ALA A 122 -6.68 2.78 -12.70
C ALA A 122 -7.54 2.62 -13.95
N ARG A 123 -8.13 1.44 -14.11
CA ARG A 123 -9.10 1.12 -15.13
C ARG A 123 -10.32 0.47 -14.47
N CYS A 124 -11.50 1.02 -14.73
CA CYS A 124 -12.75 0.35 -14.43
C CYS A 124 -13.03 -0.66 -15.55
N LEU A 125 -13.01 -1.95 -15.22
CA LEU A 125 -13.26 -3.02 -16.19
C LEU A 125 -14.74 -3.11 -16.57
N THR A 126 -15.63 -2.59 -15.73
CA THR A 126 -17.07 -2.57 -16.01
C THR A 126 -17.45 -1.46 -17.00
N THR A 127 -16.93 -0.25 -16.81
CA THR A 127 -17.30 0.92 -17.62
C THR A 127 -16.29 1.23 -18.74
N GLY A 128 -15.10 0.65 -18.67
CA GLY A 128 -13.98 0.95 -19.56
C GLY A 128 -13.26 2.26 -19.25
N GLU A 129 -13.70 3.02 -18.23
CA GLU A 129 -13.08 4.29 -17.86
C GLU A 129 -11.65 4.09 -17.32
N GLU A 130 -10.76 5.01 -17.65
CA GLU A 130 -9.36 4.99 -17.22
C GLU A 130 -8.94 6.33 -16.62
N CYS A 131 -8.06 6.28 -15.62
CA CYS A 131 -7.46 7.47 -15.04
C CYS A 131 -6.04 7.19 -14.55
N GLY A 132 -5.11 8.07 -14.94
CA GLY A 132 -3.73 8.05 -14.46
C GLY A 132 -3.43 9.21 -13.51
N ILE A 133 -2.63 8.95 -12.49
CA ILE A 133 -2.02 9.99 -11.65
C ILE A 133 -0.54 9.73 -11.45
N VAL A 134 0.21 10.81 -11.19
CA VAL A 134 1.62 10.74 -10.79
C VAL A 134 1.77 11.44 -9.46
N ARG A 135 2.47 10.79 -8.53
CA ARG A 135 2.85 11.34 -7.23
C ARG A 135 4.37 11.36 -7.13
N THR A 136 4.90 12.52 -6.75
CA THR A 136 6.33 12.70 -6.48
C THR A 136 6.52 12.82 -4.98
N TRP A 137 7.29 11.89 -4.42
CA TRP A 137 7.63 11.87 -3.00
C TRP A 137 9.05 12.36 -2.82
N ARG A 138 9.25 13.35 -1.95
CA ARG A 138 10.60 13.77 -1.56
C ARG A 138 11.10 12.87 -0.44
N ARG A 139 12.33 12.36 -0.57
CA ARG A 139 12.97 11.64 0.53
C ARG A 139 13.36 12.63 1.62
N VAL A 140 13.08 12.26 2.86
CA VAL A 140 13.46 13.01 4.05
C VAL A 140 14.29 12.08 4.95
N MET A 141 15.19 12.67 5.73
CA MET A 141 15.95 11.91 6.71
C MET A 141 15.00 11.34 7.77
N MET A 142 15.25 10.11 8.19
CA MET A 142 14.45 9.48 9.23
C MET A 142 14.79 10.09 10.59
N THR A 143 13.82 10.79 11.19
CA THR A 143 13.94 11.41 12.51
C THR A 143 13.69 10.40 13.63
N HIS A 144 14.00 10.77 14.88
CA HIS A 144 13.72 9.93 16.04
C HIS A 144 12.20 9.69 16.22
N GLU A 145 11.37 10.70 15.97
CA GLU A 145 9.89 10.58 16.01
C GLU A 145 9.35 9.59 14.97
N HIS A 146 9.91 9.61 13.75
CA HIS A 146 9.57 8.60 12.75
C HIS A 146 9.92 7.20 13.23
N ARG A 147 11.09 7.03 13.87
CA ARG A 147 11.50 5.73 14.44
C ARG A 147 10.59 5.29 15.58
N ALA A 148 10.18 6.18 16.49
CA ALA A 148 9.25 5.85 17.56
C ALA A 148 7.89 5.38 17.03
N THR A 149 7.40 6.03 15.97
CA THR A 149 6.15 5.67 15.29
C THR A 149 6.21 4.30 14.57
N LEU A 150 7.42 3.83 14.25
CA LEU A 150 7.67 2.54 13.61
C LEU A 150 8.05 1.44 14.62
N GLY A 151 8.82 1.78 15.66
CA GLY A 151 9.43 0.87 16.63
C GLY A 151 8.42 0.20 17.57
N LEU A 152 7.27 0.81 17.82
CA LEU A 152 6.14 0.17 18.51
C LEU A 152 5.62 -1.11 17.81
N LEU A 153 5.99 -1.35 16.55
CA LEU A 153 5.52 -2.50 15.76
C LEU A 153 6.63 -3.50 15.39
N LEU A 154 7.92 -3.14 15.53
CA LEU A 154 9.03 -4.09 15.33
C LEU A 154 9.30 -4.97 16.57
N VAL A 155 8.77 -4.58 17.74
CA VAL A 155 8.92 -5.32 19.01
C VAL A 155 7.72 -6.26 19.29
N GLY A 156 6.65 -6.20 18.48
CA GLY A 156 5.45 -7.04 18.66
C GLY A 156 5.52 -8.45 18.04
N GLY A 157 6.68 -8.84 17.49
CA GLY A 157 6.88 -10.14 16.84
C GLY A 157 7.78 -11.11 17.60
N GLY A 158 8.10 -10.84 18.86
CA GLY A 158 9.07 -11.64 19.61
C GLY A 158 8.94 -11.54 21.12
N VAL A 159 7.77 -11.86 21.68
CA VAL A 159 7.65 -12.40 23.05
C VAL A 159 6.36 -13.24 23.12
N ALA A 160 6.42 -14.48 22.66
CA ALA A 160 5.46 -15.52 23.01
C ALA A 160 6.16 -16.87 22.86
N ASP A 161 7.26 -17.06 23.60
CA ASP A 161 7.92 -18.35 23.80
C ASP A 161 8.97 -18.18 24.90
N GLN A 162 8.56 -17.83 26.11
CA GLN A 162 9.26 -18.24 27.34
C GLN A 162 8.24 -18.31 28.49
N GLU A 163 8.26 -19.45 29.17
CA GLU A 163 7.54 -19.80 30.40
C GLU A 163 6.15 -20.47 30.28
N GLU A 164 6.08 -21.54 29.47
CA GLU A 164 5.19 -22.67 29.76
C GLU A 164 6.01 -23.97 29.86
N GLU A 165 7.10 -23.94 30.64
CA GLU A 165 7.90 -25.13 30.97
C GLU A 165 8.18 -25.16 32.48
N LYS A 166 7.12 -25.21 33.28
CA LYS A 166 7.20 -25.52 34.73
C LYS A 166 6.17 -26.52 35.22
N GLN A 167 5.66 -27.39 34.34
CA GLN A 167 4.85 -28.54 34.75
C GLN A 167 5.18 -29.77 33.90
N GLN A 168 6.43 -30.24 33.95
CA GLN A 168 6.74 -31.64 33.60
C GLN A 168 8.16 -32.04 34.00
N GLN A 169 8.52 -31.94 35.29
CA GLN A 169 9.47 -32.88 35.88
C GLN A 169 8.99 -33.26 37.29
N LEU A 170 9.10 -34.56 37.54
CA LEU A 170 8.76 -35.33 38.72
C LEU A 170 9.31 -34.76 40.03
#